data_AF-A0A6A6HRB4-F1
#
_entry.id   AF-A0A6A6HRB4-F1
#
_cell.length_a   1.000
_cell.length_b   1.000
_cell.length_c   1.000
_cell.angle_alpha   90.00
_cell.angle_beta   90.00
_cell.angle_gamma   90.00
#
_symmetry.space_group_name_H-M   'P 1'
#
loop_
_entity.id
_entity.type
_entity.pdbx_description
1 polymer ?
#
loop_
_entity_poly.entity_id
_entity_poly.type
_entity_poly.pdbx_seq_one_letter_code
_entity_poly.pdbx_strand_id
1 'polypeptide(L)'
;MPIGRNPRFGALSKRRLQSDSYLDCAKSIGALNDETFNVWSHFIGALLFSASAVRFTLSCPNPLPGDARIILRYLVAATSCFSFSTLYHLFANHAQASLWQRIDHLGIVTVIWASSMSLIIFSFRCEYGTQRAYVAIVTVLAVLSLFRIWRSHPADRWGRIATHIAFGGSATLPAVHLLYRETSEIESSLLRAF
;
A
#
# COMPACT_ATOMS: atom_id res chain seq x y z
N MET A 1 -43.89 -6.62 -1.02
CA MET A 1 -43.74 -7.94 -1.67
C MET A 1 -42.28 -8.35 -1.51
N PRO A 2 -41.93 -9.30 -0.61
CA PRO A 2 -40.53 -9.59 -0.31
C PRO A 2 -39.95 -10.51 -1.38
N ILE A 3 -38.89 -10.03 -2.05
CA ILE A 3 -38.11 -10.79 -3.03
C ILE A 3 -37.35 -11.90 -2.30
N GLY A 4 -37.56 -13.14 -2.74
CA GLY A 4 -37.04 -14.35 -2.13
C GLY A 4 -35.51 -14.36 -2.03
N ARG A 5 -35.02 -14.62 -0.81
CA ARG A 5 -33.60 -14.90 -0.52
C ARG A 5 -33.29 -16.32 -0.99
N ASN A 6 -32.39 -16.47 -1.95
CA ASN A 6 -31.93 -17.76 -2.44
C ASN A 6 -30.84 -18.31 -1.48
N PRO A 7 -31.03 -19.46 -0.81
CA PRO A 7 -30.07 -20.01 0.14
C PRO A 7 -29.12 -20.96 -0.59
N ARG A 8 -28.16 -20.43 -1.33
CA ARG A 8 -27.11 -21.26 -1.94
C ARG A 8 -25.78 -20.52 -1.87
N PHE A 9 -25.06 -20.72 -0.76
CA PHE A 9 -23.59 -20.86 -0.63
C PHE A 9 -23.23 -20.84 0.88
N GLY A 10 -22.82 -21.99 1.41
CA GLY A 10 -21.93 -22.16 2.57
C GLY A 10 -22.32 -21.57 3.94
N ALA A 11 -22.65 -22.45 4.89
CA ALA A 11 -22.82 -22.15 6.32
C ALA A 11 -21.52 -21.75 7.08
N LEU A 12 -20.53 -21.15 6.40
CA LEU A 12 -19.19 -20.88 6.97
C LEU A 12 -18.82 -19.39 7.07
N SER A 13 -19.72 -18.46 6.73
CA SER A 13 -19.46 -17.05 7.01
C SER A 13 -20.71 -16.33 7.54
N LYS A 14 -20.60 -15.84 8.77
CA LYS A 14 -21.60 -14.94 9.33
C LYS A 14 -21.26 -13.52 8.86
N ARG A 15 -22.05 -13.00 7.92
CA ARG A 15 -21.95 -11.58 7.54
C ARG A 15 -22.24 -10.71 8.76
N ARG A 16 -21.38 -9.73 9.02
CA ARG A 16 -21.56 -8.79 10.13
C ARG A 16 -22.70 -7.82 9.83
N LEU A 17 -23.56 -7.60 10.82
CA LEU A 17 -24.62 -6.60 10.74
C LEU A 17 -24.03 -5.19 10.83
N GLN A 18 -24.69 -4.24 10.19
CA GLN A 18 -24.29 -2.83 10.27
C GLN A 18 -24.41 -2.33 11.72
N SER A 19 -23.44 -1.54 12.17
CA SER A 19 -23.38 -0.95 13.51
C SER A 19 -22.94 0.51 13.44
N ASP A 20 -23.40 1.32 14.37
CA ASP A 20 -22.94 2.70 14.59
C ASP A 20 -21.95 2.80 15.77
N SER A 21 -21.60 1.66 16.35
CA SER A 21 -20.71 1.54 17.51
C SER A 21 -19.40 0.87 17.11
N TYR A 22 -18.32 1.63 17.21
CA TYR A 22 -16.95 1.16 17.00
C TYR A 22 -16.59 -0.02 17.91
N LEU A 23 -17.06 -0.01 19.15
CA LEU A 23 -16.81 -1.10 20.11
C LEU A 23 -17.48 -2.40 19.66
N ASP A 24 -18.70 -2.32 19.12
CA ASP A 24 -19.42 -3.51 18.66
C ASP A 24 -18.81 -4.07 17.37
N CYS A 25 -18.33 -3.19 16.48
CA CYS A 25 -17.49 -3.59 15.34
C CYS A 25 -16.23 -4.34 15.82
N ALA A 26 -15.53 -3.83 16.83
CA ALA A 26 -14.33 -4.47 17.36
C ALA A 26 -14.63 -5.83 18.01
N LYS A 27 -15.65 -5.91 18.86
CA LYS A 27 -16.09 -7.17 19.50
C LYS A 27 -16.49 -8.22 18.47
N SER A 28 -17.10 -7.81 17.36
CA SER A 28 -17.57 -8.73 16.33
C SER A 28 -16.45 -9.55 15.66
N ILE A 29 -15.21 -9.04 15.64
CA ILE A 29 -14.05 -9.76 15.10
C ILE A 29 -13.62 -10.92 15.99
N GLY A 30 -13.98 -10.91 17.28
CA GLY A 30 -13.74 -12.03 18.19
C GLY A 30 -14.48 -13.32 17.80
N ALA A 31 -15.45 -13.24 16.88
CA ALA A 31 -16.12 -14.39 16.28
C ALA A 31 -15.72 -14.55 14.81
N LEU A 32 -15.73 -15.79 14.31
CA LEU A 32 -15.49 -16.08 12.89
C LEU A 32 -16.55 -15.44 12.00
N ASN A 33 -16.10 -14.59 11.07
CA ASN A 33 -16.91 -13.85 10.11
C ASN A 33 -16.14 -13.61 8.80
N ASP A 34 -16.83 -13.03 7.80
CA ASP A 34 -16.26 -12.72 6.47
C ASP A 34 -14.99 -11.86 6.48
N GLU A 35 -14.77 -11.09 7.54
CA GLU A 35 -13.67 -10.13 7.65
C GLU A 35 -12.58 -10.58 8.61
N THR A 36 -12.77 -11.69 9.35
CA THR A 36 -11.81 -12.17 10.36
C THR A 36 -10.43 -12.37 9.74
N PHE A 37 -10.33 -13.08 8.61
CA PHE A 37 -9.05 -13.33 7.95
C PHE A 37 -8.39 -12.04 7.44
N ASN A 38 -9.17 -11.11 6.89
CA ASN A 38 -8.65 -9.82 6.40
C ASN A 38 -8.09 -9.00 7.57
N VAL A 39 -8.81 -8.91 8.69
CA VAL A 39 -8.32 -8.20 9.88
C VAL A 39 -7.03 -8.81 10.41
N TRP A 40 -7.00 -10.13 10.64
CA TRP A 40 -5.83 -10.77 11.25
C TRP A 40 -4.60 -10.79 10.33
N SER A 41 -4.78 -11.02 9.02
CA SER A 41 -3.65 -11.02 8.08
C SER A 41 -3.00 -9.64 7.98
N HIS A 42 -3.79 -8.57 7.89
CA HIS A 42 -3.25 -7.20 7.87
C HIS A 42 -2.70 -6.77 9.23
N PHE A 43 -3.33 -7.17 10.34
CA PHE A 43 -2.85 -6.85 11.68
C PHE A 43 -1.48 -7.47 11.97
N ILE A 44 -1.30 -8.75 11.61
CA ILE A 44 0.01 -9.42 11.71
C ILE A 44 1.04 -8.68 10.84
N GLY A 45 0.68 -8.29 9.62
CA GLY A 45 1.54 -7.47 8.77
C GLY A 45 1.94 -6.15 9.43
N ALA A 46 1.00 -5.45 10.05
CA ALA A 46 1.28 -4.19 10.76
C ALA A 46 2.25 -4.40 11.92
N LEU A 47 2.09 -5.48 12.71
CA LEU A 47 3.01 -5.83 13.79
C LEU A 47 4.41 -6.16 13.27
N LEU A 48 4.52 -6.95 12.20
CA LEU A 48 5.80 -7.31 11.60
C LEU A 48 6.57 -6.09 11.10
N PHE A 49 5.94 -5.22 10.31
CA PHE A 49 6.58 -4.00 9.81
C PHE A 49 6.91 -3.00 10.93
N SER A 50 6.07 -2.91 11.96
CA SER A 50 6.37 -2.09 13.15
C SER A 50 7.59 -2.61 13.90
N ALA A 51 7.66 -3.92 14.14
CA ALA A 51 8.80 -4.55 14.78
C ALA A 51 10.08 -4.37 13.93
N SER A 52 9.99 -4.51 12.61
CA SER A 52 11.09 -4.21 11.69
C SER A 52 11.54 -2.76 11.76
N ALA A 53 10.61 -1.79 11.80
CA ALA A 53 10.94 -0.36 11.91
C ALA A 53 11.66 -0.04 13.23
N VAL A 54 11.17 -0.58 14.36
CA VAL A 54 11.79 -0.42 15.68
C VAL A 54 13.19 -1.05 15.69
N ARG A 55 13.30 -2.32 15.29
CA ARG A 55 14.59 -3.03 15.23
C ARG A 55 15.59 -2.30 14.34
N PHE A 56 15.15 -1.84 13.15
CA PHE A 56 15.99 -1.10 12.23
C PHE A 56 16.51 0.19 12.84
N THR A 57 15.63 0.97 13.49
CA THR A 57 15.99 2.23 14.15
C THR A 57 16.99 1.99 15.29
N LEU A 58 16.76 0.98 16.12
CA LEU A 58 17.67 0.61 17.21
C LEU A 58 19.03 0.08 16.72
N SER A 59 19.10 -0.43 15.48
CA SER A 59 20.34 -0.92 14.87
C SER A 59 21.15 0.18 14.18
N CYS A 60 20.60 1.38 14.02
CA CYS A 60 21.24 2.47 13.30
C CYS A 60 21.98 3.43 14.25
N PRO A 61 23.10 4.04 13.81
CA PRO A 61 23.73 5.14 14.52
C PRO A 61 22.79 6.35 14.71
N ASN A 62 23.05 7.16 15.73
CA ASN A 62 22.38 8.43 15.98
C ASN A 62 23.40 9.59 15.78
N PRO A 63 23.20 10.51 14.82
CA PRO A 63 22.01 10.70 13.98
C PRO A 63 21.86 9.66 12.86
N LEU A 64 20.61 9.43 12.45
CA LEU A 64 20.27 8.43 11.44
C LEU A 64 20.90 8.77 10.07
N PRO A 65 21.66 7.85 9.45
CA PRO A 65 22.21 8.06 8.12
C PRO A 65 21.15 8.38 7.06
N GLY A 66 21.55 9.09 6.00
CA GLY A 66 20.66 9.44 4.88
C GLY A 66 19.89 8.24 4.33
N ASP A 67 20.61 7.16 4.06
CA ASP A 67 20.09 5.90 3.51
C ASP A 67 19.13 5.21 4.47
N ALA A 68 19.48 5.21 5.76
CA ALA A 68 18.64 4.66 6.80
C ALA A 68 17.30 5.41 6.91
N ARG A 69 17.29 6.74 6.72
CA ARG A 69 16.03 7.50 6.66
C ARG A 69 15.14 7.11 5.48
N ILE A 70 15.72 6.64 4.37
CA ILE A 70 14.93 6.16 3.22
C ILE A 70 14.24 4.85 3.57
N ILE A 71 15.01 3.90 4.11
CA ILE A 71 14.49 2.59 4.53
C ILE A 71 13.43 2.76 5.61
N LEU A 72 13.68 3.62 6.61
CA LEU A 72 12.72 3.90 7.67
C LEU A 72 11.42 4.50 7.12
N ARG A 73 11.47 5.42 6.15
CA ARG A 73 10.26 5.95 5.49
C ARG A 73 9.44 4.86 4.81
N TYR A 74 10.08 3.91 4.14
CA TYR A 74 9.39 2.76 3.56
C TYR A 74 8.75 1.88 4.64
N LEU A 75 9.48 1.55 5.72
CA LEU A 75 8.96 0.73 6.81
C LEU A 75 7.75 1.39 7.49
N VAL A 76 7.81 2.70 7.75
CA VAL A 76 6.69 3.47 8.30
C VAL A 76 5.50 3.45 7.33
N ALA A 77 5.72 3.68 6.04
CA ALA A 77 4.66 3.63 5.03
C ALA A 77 3.99 2.24 4.95
N ALA A 78 4.78 1.17 5.01
CA ALA A 78 4.27 -0.20 5.05
C ALA A 78 3.45 -0.45 6.32
N THR A 79 3.96 -0.09 7.50
CA THR A 79 3.21 -0.17 8.76
C THR A 79 1.88 0.58 8.68
N SER A 80 1.88 1.81 8.17
CA SER A 80 0.66 2.60 8.00
C SER A 80 -0.33 1.93 7.05
N CYS A 81 0.14 1.40 5.91
CA CYS A 81 -0.71 0.67 4.96
C CYS A 81 -1.43 -0.51 5.61
N PHE A 82 -0.69 -1.39 6.30
CA PHE A 82 -1.27 -2.54 6.98
C PHE A 82 -2.19 -2.14 8.14
N SER A 83 -1.84 -1.09 8.88
CA SER A 83 -2.67 -0.58 9.98
C SER A 83 -3.99 -0.01 9.47
N PHE A 84 -3.96 0.80 8.40
CA PHE A 84 -5.16 1.36 7.79
C PHE A 84 -6.08 0.29 7.21
N SER A 85 -5.50 -0.74 6.59
CA SER A 85 -6.24 -1.89 6.09
C SER A 85 -6.89 -2.70 7.21
N THR A 86 -6.15 -2.92 8.31
CA THR A 86 -6.70 -3.55 9.53
C THR A 86 -7.90 -2.78 10.05
N LEU A 87 -7.81 -1.45 10.16
CA LEU A 87 -8.90 -0.60 10.65
C LEU A 87 -10.10 -0.60 9.69
N TYR A 88 -9.86 -0.60 8.38
CA TYR A 88 -10.94 -0.72 7.41
C TYR A 88 -11.70 -2.03 7.57
N HIS A 89 -11.00 -3.16 7.57
CA HIS A 89 -11.65 -4.46 7.75
C HIS A 89 -12.29 -4.60 9.13
N LEU A 90 -11.74 -4.00 10.17
CA LEU A 90 -12.35 -3.96 11.50
C LEU A 90 -13.68 -3.20 11.48
N PHE A 91 -13.74 -2.07 10.78
CA PHE A 91 -14.89 -1.15 10.73
C PHE A 91 -15.70 -1.22 9.43
N ALA A 92 -15.57 -2.28 8.65
CA ALA A 92 -16.27 -2.43 7.37
C ALA A 92 -17.80 -2.51 7.53
N ASN A 93 -18.30 -2.87 8.70
CA ASN A 93 -19.72 -2.85 9.05
C ASN A 93 -20.16 -1.57 9.79
N HIS A 94 -19.27 -0.61 9.98
CA HIS A 94 -19.60 0.67 10.61
C HIS A 94 -20.30 1.61 9.62
N ALA A 95 -21.17 2.52 10.08
CA ALA A 95 -21.77 3.54 9.19
C ALA A 95 -20.73 4.43 8.46
N GLN A 96 -19.52 4.53 9.01
CA GLN A 96 -18.41 5.27 8.41
C GLN A 96 -17.45 4.39 7.57
N ALA A 97 -17.85 3.18 7.18
CA ALA A 97 -17.01 2.25 6.41
C ALA A 97 -16.44 2.87 5.12
N SER A 98 -17.17 3.78 4.47
CA SER A 98 -16.71 4.47 3.27
C SER A 98 -15.50 5.39 3.52
N LEU A 99 -15.41 6.01 4.71
CA LEU A 99 -14.25 6.80 5.12
C LEU A 99 -13.05 5.88 5.36
N TRP A 100 -13.24 4.79 6.10
CA TRP A 100 -12.18 3.82 6.37
C TRP A 100 -11.65 3.18 5.09
N GLN A 101 -12.50 2.90 4.10
CA GLN A 101 -12.09 2.41 2.78
C GLN A 101 -11.18 3.42 2.05
N ARG A 102 -11.44 4.73 2.20
CA ARG A 102 -10.58 5.78 1.62
C ARG A 102 -9.23 5.84 2.33
N ILE A 103 -9.21 5.68 3.65
CA ILE A 103 -7.97 5.65 4.46
C ILE A 103 -7.13 4.41 4.11
N ASP A 104 -7.76 3.26 3.90
CA ASP A 104 -7.08 2.04 3.41
C ASP A 104 -6.42 2.28 2.04
N HIS A 105 -7.15 2.85 1.10
CA HIS A 105 -6.59 3.21 -0.21
C HIS A 105 -5.48 4.27 -0.13
N LEU A 106 -5.53 5.20 0.81
CA LEU A 106 -4.43 6.12 1.10
C LEU A 106 -3.18 5.35 1.52
N GLY A 107 -3.34 4.31 2.35
CA GLY A 107 -2.27 3.39 2.73
C GLY A 107 -1.58 2.75 1.52
N ILE A 108 -2.38 2.19 0.59
CA ILE A 108 -1.87 1.55 -0.64
C ILE A 108 -1.05 2.53 -1.47
N VAL A 109 -1.57 3.73 -1.73
CA VAL A 109 -0.84 4.73 -2.52
C VAL A 109 0.45 5.16 -1.82
N THR A 110 0.41 5.31 -0.49
CA THR A 110 1.56 5.73 0.31
C THR A 110 2.69 4.69 0.27
N VAL A 111 2.37 3.40 0.39
CA VAL A 111 3.40 2.34 0.35
C VAL A 111 4.00 2.17 -1.04
N ILE A 112 3.20 2.27 -2.12
CA ILE A 112 3.70 2.27 -3.50
C ILE A 112 4.61 3.48 -3.75
N TRP A 113 4.20 4.67 -3.30
CA TRP A 113 5.02 5.86 -3.44
C TRP A 113 6.35 5.71 -2.68
N ALA A 114 6.32 5.26 -1.42
CA ALA A 114 7.53 5.12 -0.59
C ALA A 114 8.50 4.05 -1.12
N SER A 115 7.99 2.94 -1.68
CA SER A 115 8.82 1.91 -2.30
C SER A 115 9.52 2.45 -3.56
N SER A 116 8.79 3.16 -4.43
CA SER A 116 9.39 3.81 -5.60
C SER A 116 10.37 4.91 -5.24
N MET A 117 10.10 5.73 -4.21
CA MET A 117 11.07 6.72 -3.73
C MET A 117 12.37 6.04 -3.29
N SER A 118 12.27 4.90 -2.60
CA SER A 118 13.45 4.15 -2.19
C SER A 118 14.24 3.68 -3.39
N LEU A 119 13.59 3.00 -4.34
CA LEU A 119 14.22 2.56 -5.59
C LEU A 119 14.91 3.71 -6.32
N ILE A 120 14.20 4.82 -6.58
CA ILE A 120 14.74 5.96 -7.34
C ILE A 120 15.98 6.55 -6.65
N ILE A 121 15.91 6.75 -5.33
CA ILE A 121 17.03 7.37 -4.60
C ILE A 121 18.23 6.41 -4.53
N PHE A 122 18.02 5.09 -4.42
CA PHE A 122 19.13 4.13 -4.43
C PHE A 122 19.74 3.93 -5.82
N SER A 123 18.92 3.86 -6.87
CA SER A 123 19.36 3.53 -8.23
C SER A 123 20.00 4.69 -8.99
N PHE A 124 19.56 5.93 -8.76
CA PHE A 124 20.00 7.11 -9.52
C PHE A 124 20.82 8.10 -8.67
N ARG A 125 21.60 7.60 -7.69
CA ARG A 125 22.40 8.44 -6.77
C ARG A 125 23.37 9.39 -7.47
N CYS A 126 23.96 8.92 -8.57
CA CYS A 126 24.96 9.65 -9.33
C CYS A 126 24.33 10.56 -10.41
N GLU A 127 23.01 10.48 -10.63
CA GLU A 127 22.31 11.14 -11.72
C GLU A 127 21.15 11.99 -11.19
N TYR A 128 21.50 13.12 -10.57
CA TYR A 128 20.53 13.99 -9.90
C TYR A 128 19.38 14.47 -10.82
N GLY A 129 19.64 14.68 -12.11
CA GLY A 129 18.61 15.08 -13.09
C GLY A 129 17.52 14.01 -13.24
N THR A 130 17.93 12.79 -13.60
CA THR A 130 17.06 11.62 -13.74
C THR A 130 16.33 11.29 -12.44
N GLN A 131 17.06 11.32 -11.31
CA GLN A 131 16.49 11.07 -9.99
C GLN A 131 15.37 12.06 -9.66
N ARG A 132 15.61 13.37 -9.81
CA ARG A 132 14.62 14.41 -9.52
C ARG A 132 13.40 14.32 -10.43
N ALA A 133 13.61 14.01 -11.71
CA ALA A 133 12.52 13.83 -12.67
C ALA A 133 11.58 12.69 -12.24
N TYR A 134 12.12 11.51 -11.92
CA TYR A 134 11.29 10.39 -11.47
C TYR A 134 10.63 10.63 -10.12
N VAL A 135 11.32 11.26 -9.16
CA VAL A 135 10.71 11.65 -7.89
C VAL A 135 9.52 12.57 -8.12
N ALA A 136 9.66 13.58 -8.99
CA ALA A 136 8.57 14.50 -9.31
C ALA A 136 7.39 13.77 -9.99
N ILE A 137 7.67 12.97 -11.02
CA ILE A 137 6.64 12.23 -11.77
C ILE A 137 5.84 11.30 -10.84
N VAL A 138 6.52 10.44 -10.07
CA VAL A 138 5.85 9.48 -9.19
C VAL A 138 5.08 10.18 -8.07
N THR A 139 5.60 11.30 -7.55
CA THR A 139 4.88 12.10 -6.54
C THR A 139 3.62 12.75 -7.11
N VAL A 140 3.69 13.34 -8.30
CA VAL A 140 2.51 13.92 -8.97
C VAL A 140 1.46 12.83 -9.23
N LEU A 141 1.87 11.67 -9.76
CA LEU A 141 0.95 10.56 -9.99
C LEU A 141 0.31 10.03 -8.71
N ALA A 142 1.05 9.97 -7.60
CA ALA A 142 0.51 9.59 -6.30
C ALA A 142 -0.60 10.56 -5.84
N VAL A 143 -0.36 11.87 -5.96
CA VAL A 143 -1.33 12.91 -5.61
C VAL A 143 -2.59 12.82 -6.48
N LEU A 144 -2.42 12.65 -7.80
CA LEU A 144 -3.54 12.49 -8.73
C LEU A 144 -4.37 11.23 -8.41
N SER A 145 -3.72 10.11 -8.11
CA SER A 145 -4.39 8.87 -7.70
C SER A 145 -5.17 9.06 -6.40
N LEU A 146 -4.58 9.71 -5.39
CA LEU A 146 -5.29 10.02 -4.14
C LEU A 146 -6.49 10.92 -4.38
N PHE A 147 -6.34 11.97 -5.18
CA PHE A 147 -7.44 12.85 -5.52
C PHE A 147 -8.59 12.10 -6.20
N ARG A 148 -8.28 11.22 -7.17
CA ARG A 148 -9.27 10.40 -7.86
C ARG A 148 -9.98 9.42 -6.93
N ILE A 149 -9.24 8.78 -6.03
CA ILE A 149 -9.76 7.85 -5.03
C ILE A 149 -10.67 8.58 -4.04
N TRP A 150 -10.24 9.75 -3.56
CA TRP A 150 -10.99 10.54 -2.58
C TRP A 150 -12.35 11.00 -3.13
N ARG A 151 -12.39 11.34 -4.42
CA ARG A 151 -13.61 11.72 -5.14
C ARG A 151 -14.42 10.54 -5.66
N SER A 152 -13.91 9.32 -5.58
CA SER A 152 -14.61 8.14 -6.09
C SER A 152 -15.87 7.83 -5.26
N HIS A 153 -16.93 7.42 -5.95
CA HIS A 153 -18.13 6.91 -5.30
C HIS A 153 -17.81 5.53 -4.69
N PRO A 154 -18.37 5.15 -3.52
CA PRO A 154 -18.11 3.84 -2.90
C PRO A 154 -18.35 2.65 -3.85
N ALA A 155 -19.35 2.76 -4.73
CA ALA A 155 -19.68 1.75 -5.74
C ALA A 155 -18.68 1.64 -6.92
N ASP A 156 -17.81 2.64 -7.14
CA ASP A 156 -16.84 2.68 -8.25
C ASP A 156 -15.60 1.78 -8.00
N ARG A 157 -15.84 0.49 -7.80
CA ARG A 157 -14.78 -0.49 -7.49
C ARG A 157 -13.74 -0.57 -8.62
N TRP A 158 -14.20 -0.66 -9.86
CA TRP A 158 -13.34 -0.82 -11.02
C TRP A 158 -12.49 0.43 -11.29
N GLY A 159 -13.03 1.64 -11.10
CA GLY A 159 -12.25 2.87 -11.22
C GLY A 159 -11.13 2.95 -10.19
N ARG A 160 -11.36 2.50 -8.94
CA ARG A 160 -10.31 2.43 -7.92
C ARG A 160 -9.22 1.41 -8.26
N ILE A 161 -9.61 0.21 -8.73
CA ILE A 161 -8.67 -0.82 -9.17
C ILE A 161 -7.81 -0.30 -10.33
N ALA A 162 -8.43 0.29 -11.36
CA ALA A 162 -7.72 0.86 -12.50
C ALA A 162 -6.73 1.96 -12.08
N THR A 163 -7.12 2.81 -11.12
CA THR A 163 -6.25 3.86 -10.58
C THR A 163 -5.00 3.27 -9.92
N HIS A 164 -5.15 2.22 -9.10
CA HIS A 164 -4.02 1.55 -8.45
C HIS A 164 -3.12 0.83 -9.44
N ILE A 165 -3.69 0.15 -10.45
CA ILE A 165 -2.92 -0.51 -11.52
C ILE A 165 -2.12 0.52 -12.32
N ALA A 166 -2.75 1.61 -12.75
CA ALA A 166 -2.08 2.65 -13.52
C ALA A 166 -0.95 3.31 -12.72
N PHE A 167 -1.20 3.65 -11.46
CA PHE A 167 -0.19 4.24 -10.59
C PHE A 167 0.94 3.26 -10.28
N GLY A 168 0.62 2.05 -9.83
CA GLY A 168 1.59 1.01 -9.53
C GLY A 168 2.45 0.64 -10.74
N GLY A 169 1.84 0.52 -11.92
CA GLY A 169 2.58 0.28 -13.17
C GLY A 169 3.47 1.45 -13.58
N SER A 170 3.02 2.70 -13.39
CA SER A 170 3.87 3.86 -13.67
C SER A 170 5.04 3.99 -12.69
N ALA A 171 4.80 3.57 -11.44
CA ALA A 171 5.76 3.58 -10.34
C ALA A 171 6.92 2.59 -10.53
N THR A 172 6.82 1.61 -11.46
CA THR A 172 7.90 0.68 -11.83
C THR A 172 8.78 1.17 -12.99
N LEU A 173 8.43 2.25 -13.67
CA LEU A 173 9.23 2.80 -14.78
C LEU A 173 10.71 3.06 -14.43
N PRO A 174 11.07 3.57 -13.23
CA PRO A 174 12.48 3.72 -12.86
C PRO A 174 13.23 2.39 -12.80
N ALA A 175 12.55 1.29 -12.39
CA ALA A 175 13.13 -0.04 -12.36
C ALA A 175 13.42 -0.54 -13.79
N VAL A 176 12.46 -0.36 -14.69
CA VAL A 176 12.60 -0.77 -16.11
C VAL A 176 13.75 -0.01 -16.77
N HIS A 177 13.85 1.30 -16.54
CA HIS A 177 14.96 2.09 -17.05
C HIS A 177 16.29 1.59 -16.50
N LEU A 178 16.39 1.34 -15.18
CA LEU A 178 17.62 0.81 -14.59
C LEU A 178 18.03 -0.53 -15.23
N LEU A 179 17.10 -1.47 -15.35
CA LEU A 179 17.34 -2.78 -15.95
C LEU A 179 17.83 -2.66 -17.39
N TYR A 180 17.17 -1.82 -18.19
CA TYR A 180 17.60 -1.58 -19.57
C TYR A 180 19.03 -1.05 -19.64
N ARG A 181 19.37 -0.08 -18.77
CA ARG A 181 20.72 0.48 -18.71
C ARG A 181 21.77 -0.56 -18.36
N GLU A 182 21.55 -1.33 -17.28
CA GLU A 182 22.48 -2.37 -16.84
C GLU A 182 22.71 -3.40 -17.94
N THR A 183 21.66 -3.85 -18.64
CA THR A 183 21.81 -4.78 -19.76
C THR A 183 22.62 -4.20 -20.91
N SER A 184 22.42 -2.94 -21.26
CA SER A 184 23.17 -2.27 -22.33
C SER A 184 24.66 -2.07 -21.99
N GLU A 185 24.98 -1.79 -20.73
CA GLU A 185 26.36 -1.63 -20.26
C GLU A 185 27.11 -2.96 -20.32
N ILE A 186 26.47 -4.06 -19.91
CA ILE A 186 27.02 -5.42 -19.98
C ILE A 186 27.31 -5.79 -21.43
N GLU A 187 26.35 -5.60 -22.34
CA GLU A 187 26.52 -5.91 -23.76
C GLU A 187 27.69 -5.12 -24.37
N SER A 188 27.76 -3.81 -24.09
CA SER A 188 28.84 -2.95 -24.58
C SER A 188 30.23 -3.33 -24.03
N SER A 189 30.28 -3.93 -22.84
CA SER A 189 31.52 -4.37 -22.21
C SER A 189 32.00 -5.69 -22.80
N LEU A 190 31.08 -6.62 -23.08
CA LEU A 190 31.39 -7.87 -23.77
C LEU A 190 31.91 -7.60 -25.19
N LEU A 191 31.26 -6.71 -25.94
CA LEU A 191 31.70 -6.33 -27.29
C LEU A 191 33.07 -5.66 -27.33
N ARG A 192 33.50 -5.02 -26.23
CA ARG A 192 34.84 -4.42 -26.10
C ARG A 192 35.93 -5.42 -25.66
N ALA A 193 35.54 -6.58 -25.16
CA ALA A 193 36.46 -7.61 -24.67
C ALA A 193 36.89 -8.62 -25.74
N PHE A 194 36.21 -8.63 -26.90
CA PHE A 194 36.53 -9.43 -28.08
C PHE A 194 37.03 -8.52 -29.22
#